data_AF-A0A8H3XCY5-F1
#
_entry.id   AF-A0A8H3XCY5-F1
#
_cell.length_a   1.000
_cell.length_b   1.000
_cell.length_c   1.000
_cell.angle_alpha   90.00
_cell.angle_beta   90.00
_cell.angle_gamma   90.00
#
_symmetry.space_group_name_H-M   'P 1'
#
loop_
_entity.id
_entity.type
_entity.pdbx_description
1 polymer ?
#
loop_
_entity_poly.entity_id
_entity_poly.type
_entity_poly.pdbx_seq_one_letter_code
_entity_poly.pdbx_strand_id
1 'polypeptide(L)'
;MSSTTNQQPTNSTSSERHQAIQRLEQFVQEDDSAKYVIYSENVICRNSTFNAGSKVEAETGEKEVTGKTGKLSCVNLKELDKTEIFSKMQKLGFFCVLAEDPKKDGIECRKI
;
A
#
# COMPACT_ATOMS: atom_id res chain seq x y z
N MET A 1 -13.07 44.34 0.15
CA MET A 1 -12.58 43.61 -1.03
C MET A 1 -11.72 42.47 -0.50
N SER A 2 -12.23 41.24 -0.59
CA SER A 2 -11.62 40.06 0.05
C SER A 2 -10.47 39.54 -0.82
N SER A 3 -9.26 39.55 -0.26
CA SER A 3 -8.06 39.05 -0.91
C SER A 3 -8.13 37.54 -1.12
N THR A 4 -8.08 37.12 -2.37
CA THR A 4 -8.01 35.73 -2.79
C THR A 4 -6.57 35.24 -2.61
N THR A 5 -6.30 34.46 -1.55
CA THR A 5 -5.01 33.79 -1.36
C THR A 5 -4.95 32.56 -2.27
N ASN A 6 -4.29 32.70 -3.42
CA ASN A 6 -3.82 31.59 -4.23
C ASN A 6 -2.70 30.86 -3.45
N GLN A 7 -3.00 29.68 -2.92
CA GLN A 7 -1.97 28.77 -2.42
C GLN A 7 -1.32 28.06 -3.60
N GLN A 8 -0.16 28.57 -4.02
CA GLN A 8 0.76 27.87 -4.92
C GLN A 8 1.39 26.69 -4.16
N PRO A 9 1.40 25.45 -4.68
CA PRO A 9 2.14 24.35 -4.07
C PRO A 9 3.64 24.70 -4.06
N THR A 10 4.28 24.58 -2.90
CA THR A 10 5.71 24.86 -2.75
C THR A 10 6.54 23.77 -3.44
N ASN A 11 7.63 24.14 -4.13
CA ASN A 11 8.50 23.20 -4.87
C ASN A 11 8.98 21.98 -4.05
N SER A 12 9.06 22.10 -2.73
CA SER A 12 9.43 21.01 -1.81
C SER A 12 8.41 19.87 -1.82
N THR A 13 7.11 20.20 -1.77
CA THR A 13 6.01 19.19 -1.76
C THR A 13 5.94 18.40 -3.06
N SER A 14 6.30 19.03 -4.18
CA SER A 14 6.41 18.36 -5.47
C SER A 14 7.55 17.33 -5.45
N SER A 15 8.73 17.70 -4.98
CA SER A 15 9.89 16.80 -4.91
C SER A 15 9.63 15.55 -4.04
N GLU A 16 9.04 15.75 -2.86
CA GLU A 16 8.72 14.68 -1.91
C GLU A 16 7.69 13.68 -2.48
N ARG A 17 6.69 14.19 -3.22
CA ARG A 17 5.77 13.34 -3.99
C ARG A 17 6.46 12.48 -5.03
N HIS A 18 7.36 13.08 -5.83
CA HIS A 18 8.09 12.32 -6.84
C HIS A 18 8.91 11.19 -6.20
N GLN A 19 9.54 11.45 -5.05
CA GLN A 19 10.27 10.43 -4.30
C GLN A 19 9.34 9.34 -3.73
N ALA A 20 8.14 9.70 -3.25
CA ALA A 20 7.15 8.73 -2.79
C ALA A 20 6.67 7.81 -3.92
N ILE A 21 6.45 8.36 -5.13
CA ILE A 21 6.10 7.56 -6.31
C ILE A 21 7.23 6.58 -6.65
N GLN A 22 8.49 7.04 -6.64
CA GLN A 22 9.64 6.17 -6.91
C GLN A 22 9.77 5.05 -5.88
N ARG A 23 9.55 5.34 -4.59
CA ARG A 23 9.52 4.34 -3.52
C ARG A 23 8.43 3.29 -3.76
N LEU A 24 7.23 3.72 -4.17
CA LEU A 24 6.13 2.80 -4.51
C LEU A 24 6.50 1.91 -5.70
N GLU A 25 7.07 2.47 -6.77
CA GLU A 25 7.50 1.70 -7.94
C GLU A 25 8.55 0.66 -7.58
N GLN A 26 9.58 1.06 -6.85
CA GLN A 26 10.65 0.15 -6.41
C GLN A 26 10.09 -0.97 -5.52
N PHE A 27 9.24 -0.62 -4.55
CA PHE A 27 8.60 -1.58 -3.66
C PHE A 27 7.75 -2.62 -4.40
N VAL A 28 7.11 -2.20 -5.49
CA VAL A 28 6.32 -3.10 -6.35
C VAL A 28 7.23 -3.96 -7.24
N GLN A 29 8.29 -3.37 -7.80
CA GLN A 29 9.24 -4.08 -8.67
C GLN A 29 10.04 -5.17 -7.95
N GLU A 30 10.26 -5.03 -6.65
CA GLU A 30 10.95 -6.04 -5.85
C GLU A 30 10.26 -7.42 -5.88
N ASP A 31 8.93 -7.47 -6.01
CA ASP A 31 8.17 -8.73 -6.11
C ASP A 31 6.78 -8.44 -6.70
N ASP A 32 6.71 -8.27 -8.02
CA ASP A 32 5.48 -7.91 -8.72
C ASP A 32 4.44 -9.05 -8.74
N SER A 33 4.82 -10.26 -8.34
CA SER A 33 3.96 -11.43 -8.23
C SER A 33 3.15 -11.47 -6.94
N ALA A 34 3.55 -10.67 -5.94
CA ALA A 34 2.91 -10.65 -4.64
C ALA A 34 1.53 -9.97 -4.66
N LYS A 35 0.77 -10.20 -3.58
CA LYS A 35 -0.46 -9.45 -3.31
C LYS A 35 -0.15 -8.20 -2.52
N TYR A 36 -0.75 -7.10 -2.92
CA TYR A 36 -0.60 -5.80 -2.27
C TYR A 36 -1.92 -5.38 -1.65
N VAL A 37 -1.88 -4.69 -0.50
CA VAL A 37 -3.06 -4.13 0.15
C VAL A 37 -2.81 -2.66 0.46
N ILE A 38 -3.68 -1.78 -0.03
CA ILE A 38 -3.65 -0.33 0.25
C ILE A 38 -4.60 -0.05 1.42
N TYR A 39 -4.04 0.40 2.53
CA TYR A 39 -4.78 0.79 3.74
C TYR A 39 -5.12 2.29 3.75
N SER A 40 -5.99 2.69 4.68
CA SER A 40 -6.53 4.05 4.77
C SER A 40 -5.52 5.11 5.23
N GLU A 41 -4.38 4.71 5.81
CA GLU A 41 -3.31 5.61 6.27
C GLU A 41 -2.19 5.84 5.23
N ASN A 42 -2.51 5.71 3.94
CA ASN A 42 -1.54 5.81 2.84
C ASN A 42 -0.38 4.80 2.97
N VAL A 43 -0.67 3.65 3.59
CA VAL A 43 0.24 2.53 3.73
C VAL A 43 -0.12 1.47 2.70
N ILE A 44 0.88 0.98 1.98
CA ILE A 44 0.74 -0.19 1.13
C ILE A 44 1.60 -1.32 1.69
N CYS A 45 1.01 -2.50 1.82
CA CYS A 45 1.70 -3.70 2.29
C CYS A 45 1.73 -4.76 1.20
N ARG A 46 2.88 -5.40 1.04
CA ARG A 46 3.10 -6.59 0.23
C ARG A 46 3.04 -7.81 1.13
N ASN A 47 2.22 -8.79 0.74
CA ASN A 47 2.24 -10.13 1.31
C ASN A 47 2.87 -11.10 0.29
N SER A 48 4.14 -11.44 0.51
CA SER A 48 4.92 -12.35 -0.36
C SER A 48 4.59 -13.84 -0.13
N THR A 49 3.70 -14.14 0.83
CA THR A 49 3.28 -15.51 1.18
C THR A 49 1.76 -15.62 1.17
N PHE A 50 1.17 -15.61 -0.02
CA PHE A 50 -0.22 -16.02 -0.16
C PHE A 50 -0.28 -17.44 -0.75
N ASN A 51 0.16 -18.43 0.03
CA ASN A 51 -0.45 -19.75 -0.10
C ASN A 51 -1.86 -19.61 0.47
N ALA A 52 -2.87 -19.81 -0.37
CA ALA A 52 -4.28 -19.71 0.01
C ALA A 52 -4.57 -20.58 1.24
N GLY A 53 -4.76 -19.98 2.42
CA GLY A 53 -5.12 -20.71 3.64
C GLY A 53 -4.67 -20.15 4.99
N SER A 54 -3.79 -19.14 5.06
CA SER A 54 -3.36 -18.63 6.38
C SER A 54 -4.36 -17.65 7.00
N LYS A 55 -5.19 -18.20 7.90
CA LYS A 55 -5.90 -17.47 8.95
C LYS A 55 -4.84 -16.82 9.86
N VAL A 56 -4.70 -15.50 9.80
CA VAL A 56 -3.93 -14.73 10.79
C VAL A 56 -4.89 -14.36 11.91
N GLU A 57 -4.89 -15.17 12.98
CA GLU A 57 -5.51 -14.80 14.25
C GLU A 57 -4.51 -13.94 15.01
N ALA A 58 -4.91 -12.72 15.35
CA ALA A 58 -4.18 -11.89 16.30
C ALA A 58 -4.40 -12.48 17.69
N GLU A 59 -3.52 -13.38 18.13
CA GLU A 59 -3.56 -13.93 19.47
C GLU A 59 -2.31 -13.50 20.25
N THR A 60 -2.56 -12.67 21.26
CA THR A 60 -1.64 -12.37 22.35
C THR A 60 -1.28 -13.65 23.08
N GLY A 61 -0.02 -14.08 23.00
CA GLY A 61 0.47 -15.19 23.82
C GLY A 61 1.80 -15.73 23.34
N GLU A 62 2.81 -15.63 24.21
CA GLU A 62 4.20 -16.02 24.02
C GLU A 62 4.31 -17.53 23.70
N LYS A 63 4.38 -17.90 22.42
CA LYS A 63 4.90 -19.20 22.01
C LYS A 63 5.41 -19.13 20.58
N GLU A 64 6.71 -19.36 20.43
CA GLU A 64 7.42 -19.40 19.16
C GLU A 64 6.80 -20.50 18.27
N VAL A 65 5.94 -20.09 17.33
CA VAL A 65 5.39 -20.95 16.28
C VAL A 65 6.26 -20.74 15.04
N THR A 66 7.09 -21.73 14.74
CA THR A 66 7.85 -21.84 13.48
C THR A 66 6.91 -22.20 12.32
N GLY A 67 5.88 -21.39 12.09
CA GLY A 67 5.21 -21.29 10.80
C GLY A 67 5.94 -20.23 10.01
N LYS A 68 6.35 -20.51 8.77
CA LYS A 68 6.99 -19.54 7.86
C LYS A 68 6.20 -18.24 7.90
N THR A 69 6.67 -17.29 8.71
CA THR A 69 5.95 -16.06 9.00
C THR A 69 5.95 -15.32 7.70
N GLY A 70 4.78 -15.20 7.11
CA GLY A 70 4.63 -14.43 5.90
C GLY A 70 5.18 -13.04 6.13
N LYS A 71 6.28 -12.69 5.46
CA LYS A 71 6.94 -11.43 5.70
C LYS A 71 6.08 -10.34 5.07
N LEU A 72 5.13 -9.83 5.85
CA LEU A 72 4.36 -8.65 5.49
C LEU A 72 5.34 -7.48 5.48
N SER A 73 5.59 -6.92 4.31
CA SER A 73 6.44 -5.76 4.14
C SER A 73 5.55 -4.57 3.82
N CYS A 74 5.70 -3.45 4.51
CA CYS A 74 4.84 -2.28 4.31
C CYS A 74 5.70 -1.03 4.09
N VAL A 75 5.22 -0.14 3.23
CA VAL A 75 5.79 1.19 3.05
C VAL A 75 4.72 2.25 3.29
N ASN A 76 5.10 3.28 4.03
CA ASN A 76 4.25 4.44 4.30
C ASN A 76 4.57 5.55 3.28
N LEU A 77 3.52 6.02 2.59
CA LEU A 77 3.57 7.00 1.52
C LEU A 77 2.75 8.23 1.93
N LYS A 78 3.11 8.89 3.03
CA LYS A 78 2.38 10.04 3.59
C LYS A 78 2.18 11.18 2.59
N GLU A 79 3.06 11.27 1.60
CA GLU A 79 3.07 12.29 0.56
C GLU A 79 2.09 12.00 -0.59
N LEU A 80 1.49 10.80 -0.61
CA LEU A 80 0.52 10.35 -1.61
C LEU A 80 -0.82 10.04 -0.96
N ASP A 81 -1.91 10.44 -1.61
CA ASP A 81 -3.23 10.04 -1.17
C ASP A 81 -3.57 8.61 -1.66
N LYS A 82 -4.48 7.93 -0.97
CA LYS A 82 -4.97 6.58 -1.33
C LYS A 82 -5.35 6.44 -2.81
N THR A 83 -6.01 7.45 -3.39
CA THR A 83 -6.42 7.48 -4.80
C THR A 83 -5.22 7.46 -5.74
N GLU A 84 -4.11 8.06 -5.34
CA GLU A 84 -2.91 8.18 -6.17
C GLU A 84 -2.08 6.91 -6.10
N ILE A 85 -1.98 6.30 -4.92
CA ILE A 85 -1.42 4.95 -4.76
C ILE A 85 -2.23 3.98 -5.63
N PHE A 86 -3.56 4.01 -5.54
CA PHE A 86 -4.44 3.19 -6.38
C PHE A 86 -4.22 3.42 -7.88
N SER A 87 -4.24 4.67 -8.34
CA SER A 87 -4.03 5.02 -9.75
C SER A 87 -2.65 4.57 -10.22
N LYS A 88 -1.63 4.69 -9.37
CA LYS A 88 -0.27 4.26 -9.71
C LYS A 88 -0.16 2.75 -9.80
N MET A 89 -0.77 2.00 -8.88
CA MET A 89 -0.84 0.54 -8.96
C MET A 89 -1.49 0.07 -10.27
N GLN A 90 -2.60 0.69 -10.67
CA GLN A 90 -3.25 0.40 -11.95
C GLN A 90 -2.33 0.67 -13.15
N LYS A 91 -1.61 1.80 -13.14
CA LYS A 91 -0.60 2.13 -14.18
C LYS A 91 0.57 1.14 -14.22
N LEU A 92 0.90 0.52 -13.09
CA LEU A 92 1.91 -0.54 -12.99
C LEU A 92 1.38 -1.92 -13.43
N GLY A 93 0.14 -2.00 -13.92
CA GLY A 93 -0.49 -3.23 -14.40
C GLY A 93 -1.06 -4.09 -13.27
N PHE A 94 -1.46 -3.49 -12.15
CA PHE A 94 -2.16 -4.19 -11.08
C PHE A 94 -3.66 -3.93 -11.19
N PHE A 95 -4.43 -5.01 -11.06
CA PHE A 95 -5.86 -4.93 -10.84
C PHE A 95 -6.14 -4.82 -9.35
N CYS A 96 -6.84 -3.77 -8.94
CA CYS A 96 -7.11 -3.41 -7.56
C CYS A 96 -8.62 -3.42 -7.27
N VAL A 97 -9.04 -4.06 -6.17
CA VAL A 97 -10.44 -4.18 -5.74
C VAL A 97 -10.58 -3.96 -4.25
N LEU A 98 -11.74 -3.51 -3.80
CA LEU A 98 -12.05 -3.51 -2.36
C LEU A 98 -12.06 -4.96 -1.85
N ALA A 99 -11.58 -5.16 -0.63
CA ALA A 99 -11.67 -6.46 0.01
C ALA A 99 -13.13 -6.90 0.12
N GLU A 100 -13.42 -8.14 -0.28
CA GLU A 100 -14.78 -8.71 -0.22
C GLU A 100 -15.22 -9.02 1.21
N ASP A 101 -14.26 -9.28 2.10
CA ASP A 101 -14.50 -9.55 3.51
C ASP A 101 -14.67 -8.21 4.26
N PRO A 102 -15.84 -7.93 4.86
CA PRO A 102 -16.06 -6.69 5.61
C PRO A 102 -15.19 -6.57 6.87
N LYS A 103 -14.51 -7.64 7.29
CA LYS A 103 -13.50 -7.62 8.36
C LYS A 103 -12.10 -7.25 7.87
N LYS A 104 -11.88 -7.21 6.56
CA LYS A 104 -10.61 -6.80 5.96
C LYS A 104 -10.72 -5.38 5.46
N ASP A 105 -9.92 -4.50 6.06
CA ASP A 105 -9.78 -3.14 5.58
C ASP A 105 -8.77 -3.09 4.43
N GLY A 106 -9.14 -2.39 3.36
CA GLY A 106 -8.19 -2.00 2.30
C GLY A 106 -8.63 -2.33 0.87
N ILE A 107 -7.78 -1.90 -0.07
CA ILE A 107 -7.88 -2.24 -1.49
C ILE A 107 -6.81 -3.28 -1.79
N GLU A 108 -7.23 -4.49 -2.17
CA GLU A 108 -6.35 -5.56 -2.60
C GLU A 108 -5.96 -5.39 -4.07
N CYS A 109 -4.67 -5.41 -4.37
CA CYS A 109 -4.09 -5.29 -5.69
C CYS A 109 -3.30 -6.54 -6.07
N ARG A 110 -3.48 -7.03 -7.30
CA ARG A 110 -2.76 -8.16 -7.88
C ARG A 110 -2.35 -7.88 -9.32
N LYS A 111 -1.23 -8.43 -9.76
CA LYS A 111 -0.78 -8.32 -11.17
C LYS A 111 -1.77 -9.02 -12.11
N ILE A 112 -2.01 -8.42 -13.28
CA ILE A 112 -2.75 -9.01 -14.40
C ILE A 112 -1.83 -9.31 -15.58
#